data_AF-A0A0M3J9K7-F1
#
_entry.id   AF-A0A0M3J9K7-F1
#
_cell.length_a   1.000
_cell.length_b   1.000
_cell.length_c   1.000
_cell.angle_alpha   90.00
_cell.angle_beta   90.00
_cell.angle_gamma   90.00
#
_symmetry.space_group_name_H-M   'P 1'
#
loop_
_entity.id
_entity.type
_entity.pdbx_description
1 polymer ?
#
loop_
_entity_poly.entity_id
_entity_poly.type
_entity_poly.pdbx_seq_one_letter_code
_entity_poly.pdbx_strand_id
1 'polypeptide(L)'
;MECREIGGMKDELKDRQFCVYRKSTNKFMDDRQCPRLVMIHCDIKDGVLTLTAPEHEPIEVHLQKVLDANQIVIIKMYDDLKNAGLDCGQEVGDWLSKVLNEDGPLGLLQYKAGLYSERWSHRGYRWFFGIAPIKEKVSRIL
;
A
#
# COMPACT_ATOMS: atom_id res chain seq x y z
N MET A 1 -8.79 16.89 8.51
CA MET A 1 -9.05 15.59 7.84
C MET A 1 -10.08 15.85 6.76
N GLU A 2 -9.75 15.49 5.53
CA GLU A 2 -10.58 15.64 4.34
C GLU A 2 -11.06 14.26 3.87
N CYS A 3 -12.31 14.15 3.43
CA CYS A 3 -12.82 12.95 2.78
C CYS A 3 -12.72 13.11 1.27
N ARG A 4 -12.01 12.20 0.60
CA ARG A 4 -11.89 12.15 -0.87
C ARG A 4 -12.55 10.89 -1.42
N GLU A 5 -12.68 10.81 -2.74
CA GLU A 5 -13.32 9.68 -3.42
C GLU A 5 -12.73 8.32 -3.02
N ILE A 6 -11.41 8.25 -2.83
CA ILE A 6 -10.68 7.01 -2.54
C ILE A 6 -10.37 6.79 -1.05
N GLY A 7 -10.76 7.73 -0.17
CA GLY A 7 -10.50 7.60 1.27
C GLY A 7 -10.21 8.93 1.97
N GLY A 8 -9.85 8.84 3.24
CA GLY A 8 -9.46 9.98 4.05
C GLY A 8 -8.07 10.52 3.67
N MET A 9 -7.88 11.82 3.85
CA MET A 9 -6.57 12.46 3.72
C MET A 9 -6.38 13.45 4.87
N LYS A 10 -5.17 13.48 5.42
CA LYS A 10 -4.76 14.48 6.40
C LYS A 10 -3.39 14.99 5.95
N ASP A 11 -3.35 16.27 5.59
CA ASP A 11 -2.14 16.91 5.06
C ASP A 11 -1.62 16.10 3.85
N GLU A 12 -0.40 15.58 3.88
CA GLU A 12 0.15 14.75 2.79
C GLU A 12 -0.21 13.26 2.88
N LEU A 13 -0.65 12.80 4.06
CA LEU A 13 -0.93 11.40 4.35
C LEU A 13 -2.31 11.00 3.81
N LYS A 14 -2.32 9.99 2.93
CA LYS A 14 -3.54 9.43 2.35
C LYS A 14 -3.83 8.06 2.94
N ASP A 15 -5.12 7.77 3.15
CA ASP A 15 -5.57 6.48 3.66
C ASP A 15 -5.05 5.33 2.79
N ARG A 16 -4.43 4.33 3.44
CA ARG A 16 -3.86 3.12 2.84
C ARG A 16 -2.96 3.39 1.63
N GLN A 17 -2.18 4.48 1.65
CA GLN A 17 -1.21 4.80 0.59
C GLN A 17 -0.02 3.84 0.54
N PHE A 18 0.31 3.20 1.66
CA PHE A 18 1.46 2.30 1.77
C PHE A 18 1.05 0.89 2.17
N CYS A 19 1.85 -0.08 1.76
CA CYS A 19 1.63 -1.49 2.03
C CYS A 19 2.95 -2.23 2.20
N VAL A 20 3.09 -3.01 3.26
CA VAL A 20 4.25 -3.91 3.44
C VAL A 20 4.00 -5.20 2.67
N TYR A 21 5.03 -5.73 2.01
CA TYR A 21 4.96 -7.00 1.31
C TYR A 21 6.25 -7.82 1.47
N ARG A 22 6.12 -9.14 1.31
CA ARG A 22 7.25 -10.06 1.33
C ARG A 22 7.87 -10.13 -0.07
N LYS A 23 9.15 -9.75 -0.22
CA LYS A 23 9.82 -9.75 -1.53
C LYS A 23 9.94 -11.15 -2.16
N SER A 24 10.01 -12.20 -1.34
CA SER A 24 10.12 -13.59 -1.81
C SER A 24 8.89 -14.11 -2.54
N THR A 25 7.70 -13.65 -2.17
CA THR A 25 6.42 -14.15 -2.70
C THR A 25 5.60 -13.08 -3.40
N ASN A 26 6.02 -11.82 -3.28
CA ASN A 26 5.26 -10.63 -3.63
C ASN A 26 3.86 -10.59 -3.00
N LYS A 27 3.67 -11.23 -1.84
CA LYS A 27 2.41 -11.17 -1.10
C LYS A 27 2.43 -10.00 -0.13
N PHE A 28 1.34 -9.23 -0.12
CA PHE A 28 1.12 -8.21 0.90
C PHE A 28 1.03 -8.84 2.30
N MET A 29 1.34 -8.04 3.31
CA MET A 29 1.24 -8.43 4.71
C MET A 29 0.18 -7.57 5.41
N ASP A 30 -0.67 -8.20 6.21
CA ASP A 30 -1.65 -7.53 7.06
C ASP A 30 -1.33 -7.70 8.54
N ASP A 31 -2.03 -6.93 9.36
CA ASP A 31 -1.96 -6.97 10.82
C ASP A 31 -2.39 -8.33 11.41
N ARG A 32 -3.23 -9.08 10.69
CA ARG A 32 -3.64 -10.43 11.11
C ARG A 32 -2.49 -11.44 11.01
N GLN A 33 -1.65 -11.31 9.99
CA GLN A 33 -0.44 -12.11 9.81
C GLN A 33 0.71 -11.64 10.69
N CYS A 34 0.87 -10.32 10.84
CA CYS A 34 1.93 -9.72 11.63
C CYS A 34 1.35 -8.57 12.49
N PRO A 35 0.87 -8.87 13.72
CA PRO A 35 0.29 -7.87 14.61
C PRO A 35 1.25 -6.73 14.96
N ARG A 36 2.57 -6.97 14.88
CA ARG A 36 3.60 -5.95 15.13
C ARG A 36 3.54 -4.77 14.14
N LEU A 37 2.88 -4.92 12.99
CA LEU A 37 2.65 -3.82 12.05
C LEU A 37 1.96 -2.62 12.69
N VAL A 38 1.09 -2.84 13.68
CA VAL A 38 0.36 -1.75 14.35
C VAL A 38 1.24 -0.89 15.25
N MET A 39 2.45 -1.34 15.56
CA MET A 39 3.42 -0.59 16.37
C MET A 39 4.19 0.45 15.53
N ILE A 40 4.07 0.40 14.20
CA ILE A 40 4.73 1.34 13.30
C ILE A 40 3.85 2.58 13.16
N HIS A 41 4.38 3.73 13.58
CA HIS A 41 3.79 5.03 13.31
C HIS A 41 4.35 5.59 12.01
N CYS A 42 3.49 6.32 11.29
CA CYS A 42 3.77 6.86 9.97
C CYS A 42 3.33 8.33 9.93
N ASP A 43 4.24 9.20 9.49
CA ASP A 43 3.98 10.61 9.25
C ASP A 43 4.62 11.04 7.93
N ILE A 44 4.02 12.03 7.26
CA ILE A 44 4.58 12.60 6.03
C ILE A 44 4.61 14.11 6.18
N LYS A 45 5.80 14.66 5.97
CA LYS A 45 6.02 16.09 5.99
C LYS A 45 7.03 16.49 4.93
N ASP A 46 6.68 17.52 4.15
CA ASP A 46 7.55 18.09 3.12
C ASP A 46 8.05 17.02 2.13
N GLY A 47 7.19 16.06 1.78
CA GLY A 47 7.52 14.95 0.88
C GLY A 47 8.46 13.88 1.45
N VAL A 48 8.70 13.88 2.76
CA VAL A 48 9.48 12.86 3.47
C VAL A 48 8.53 12.02 4.32
N LEU A 49 8.52 10.71 4.08
CA LEU A 49 7.82 9.73 4.91
C LEU A 49 8.75 9.33 6.05
N THR A 50 8.31 9.53 7.30
CA THR A 50 9.03 9.07 8.49
C THR A 50 8.27 7.91 9.11
N LEU A 51 8.96 6.79 9.31
CA LEU A 51 8.44 5.63 10.03
C LEU A 51 9.15 5.52 11.37
N THR A 52 8.38 5.33 12.44
CA THR A 52 8.90 5.12 13.79
C THR A 52 8.28 3.88 14.42
N ALA A 53 9.06 3.19 15.26
CA ALA A 53 8.61 2.04 16.02
C ALA A 53 9.31 2.04 17.39
N PRO A 54 8.71 1.45 18.44
CA PRO A 54 9.37 1.34 19.73
C PRO A 54 10.71 0.62 19.61
N GLU A 55 11.73 1.09 20.34
CA GLU A 55 13.06 0.46 20.43
C GLU A 55 13.87 0.42 19.11
N HIS A 56 13.43 1.15 18.08
CA HIS A 56 14.13 1.26 16.81
C HIS A 56 14.32 2.72 16.40
N GLU A 57 15.50 3.05 15.87
CA GLU A 57 15.75 4.36 15.28
C GLU A 57 14.76 4.62 14.12
N PRO A 58 14.20 5.84 13.99
CA PRO A 58 13.37 6.22 12.87
C PRO A 58 14.04 6.01 11.52
N ILE A 59 13.24 5.79 10.49
CA ILE A 59 13.71 5.79 9.10
C ILE A 59 12.93 6.80 8.27
N GLU A 60 13.63 7.46 7.36
CA GLU A 60 13.07 8.44 6.45
C GLU A 60 13.13 7.94 5.00
N VAL A 61 12.05 8.16 4.27
CA VAL A 61 11.93 7.83 2.85
C VAL A 61 11.55 9.10 2.10
N HIS A 62 12.46 9.59 1.25
CA HIS A 62 12.17 10.73 0.38
C HIS A 62 11.27 10.30 -0.78
N LEU A 63 10.01 10.72 -0.76
CA LEU A 63 9.00 10.27 -1.73
C LEU A 63 9.32 10.73 -3.16
N GLN A 64 9.99 11.87 -3.33
CA GLN A 64 10.44 12.30 -4.66
C GLN A 64 11.45 11.33 -5.26
N LYS A 65 12.40 10.80 -4.46
CA LYS A 65 13.36 9.80 -4.94
C LYS A 65 12.66 8.50 -5.36
N VAL A 66 11.61 8.10 -4.65
CA VAL A 66 10.78 6.93 -5.01
C VAL A 66 10.08 7.16 -6.35
N LEU A 67 9.51 8.35 -6.55
CA LEU A 67 8.86 8.72 -7.81
C LEU A 67 9.86 8.76 -8.98
N ASP A 68 11.05 9.31 -8.77
CA ASP A 68 12.10 9.43 -9.79
C ASP A 68 12.70 8.07 -10.16
N ALA A 69 12.91 7.20 -9.15
CA ALA A 69 13.38 5.83 -9.38
C ALA A 69 12.35 4.98 -10.14
N ASN A 70 11.06 5.27 -9.95
CA ASN A 70 9.93 4.66 -10.64
C ASN A 70 10.01 3.11 -10.69
N GLN A 71 10.46 2.50 -9.60
CA GLN A 71 10.60 1.05 -9.49
C GLN A 71 9.24 0.40 -9.26
N ILE A 72 8.56 0.05 -10.36
CA ILE A 72 7.23 -0.56 -10.30
C ILE A 72 7.34 -2.02 -9.85
N VAL A 73 6.57 -2.36 -8.83
CA VAL A 73 6.40 -3.73 -8.33
C VAL A 73 4.94 -4.14 -8.35
N ILE A 74 4.67 -5.40 -8.66
CA ILE A 74 3.32 -5.98 -8.63
C ILE A 74 3.24 -6.93 -7.45
N ILE A 75 2.34 -6.62 -6.52
CA ILE A 75 2.09 -7.45 -5.34
C ILE A 75 0.73 -8.11 -5.42
N LYS A 76 0.59 -9.27 -4.77
CA LYS A 76 -0.63 -10.03 -4.62
C LYS A 76 -1.29 -9.66 -3.30
N MET A 77 -2.53 -9.23 -3.38
CA MET A 77 -3.44 -8.91 -2.29
C MET A 77 -4.25 -10.15 -1.88
N TYR A 78 -5.28 -9.97 -1.04
CA TYR A 78 -6.32 -10.96 -0.82
C TYR A 78 -6.87 -11.52 -2.14
N ASP A 79 -7.19 -12.82 -2.14
CA ASP A 79 -7.66 -13.59 -3.30
C ASP A 79 -6.70 -13.54 -4.50
N ASP A 80 -5.40 -13.39 -4.25
CA ASP A 80 -4.33 -13.26 -5.25
C ASP A 80 -4.53 -12.09 -6.24
N LEU A 81 -5.37 -11.12 -5.89
CA LEU A 81 -5.60 -9.91 -6.69
C LEU A 81 -4.32 -9.10 -6.81
N LYS A 82 -3.91 -8.79 -8.03
CA LYS A 82 -2.67 -8.06 -8.30
C LYS A 82 -2.87 -6.56 -8.19
N ASN A 83 -1.91 -5.90 -7.56
CA ASN A 83 -1.88 -4.45 -7.45
C ASN A 83 -0.45 -3.95 -7.66
N ALA A 84 -0.28 -2.93 -8.50
CA ALA A 84 1.00 -2.32 -8.81
C ALA A 84 1.21 -1.05 -7.99
N GLY A 85 2.47 -0.81 -7.63
CA GLY A 85 2.91 0.36 -6.89
C GLY A 85 4.40 0.58 -7.07
N LEU A 86 4.94 1.57 -6.37
CA LEU A 86 6.38 1.85 -6.37
C LEU A 86 7.05 1.23 -5.15
N ASP A 87 8.18 0.57 -5.32
CA ASP A 87 9.03 0.12 -4.21
C ASP A 87 9.75 1.33 -3.61
N CYS A 88 9.61 1.52 -2.30
CA CYS A 88 10.23 2.61 -1.56
C CYS A 88 11.73 2.37 -1.27
N GLY A 89 12.28 1.23 -1.67
CA GLY A 89 13.71 0.95 -1.63
C GLY A 89 14.12 -0.11 -0.61
N GLN A 90 15.38 -0.54 -0.70
CA GLN A 90 15.90 -1.62 0.13
C GLN A 90 16.06 -1.22 1.60
N GLU A 91 16.46 0.01 1.88
CA GLU A 91 16.74 0.49 3.24
C GLU A 91 15.52 0.40 4.16
N VAL A 92 14.35 0.84 3.68
CA VAL A 92 13.08 0.72 4.42
C VAL A 92 12.63 -0.74 4.53
N GLY A 93 12.94 -1.57 3.53
CA GLY A 93 12.71 -3.02 3.61
C GLY A 93 13.50 -3.68 4.74
N ASP A 94 14.80 -3.36 4.85
CA ASP A 94 15.69 -3.89 5.89
C ASP A 94 15.27 -3.40 7.28
N TRP A 95 14.83 -2.13 7.39
CA TRP A 95 14.26 -1.58 8.61
C TRP A 95 13.00 -2.32 9.03
N LEU A 96 12.07 -2.55 8.10
CA LEU A 96 10.82 -3.29 8.37
C LEU A 96 11.11 -4.73 8.83
N SER A 97 12.04 -5.43 8.19
CA SER A 97 12.42 -6.80 8.59
C SER A 97 12.92 -6.83 10.05
N LYS A 98 13.69 -5.83 10.49
CA LYS A 98 14.15 -5.71 11.88
C LYS A 98 13.00 -5.41 12.85
N VAL A 99 12.18 -4.39 12.55
CA VAL A 99 11.07 -3.95 13.41
C VAL A 99 10.01 -5.02 13.60
N LEU A 100 9.71 -5.76 12.53
CA LEU A 100 8.69 -6.80 12.52
C LEU A 100 9.22 -8.17 12.94
N ASN A 101 10.54 -8.29 13.15
CA ASN A 101 11.23 -9.53 13.50
C ASN A 101 10.91 -10.66 12.50
N GLU A 102 11.06 -10.34 11.21
CA GLU A 102 10.81 -11.24 10.09
C GLU A 102 12.13 -11.65 9.45
N ASP A 103 12.36 -12.96 9.30
CA ASP A 103 13.60 -13.50 8.72
C ASP A 103 13.75 -13.19 7.21
N GLY A 104 12.63 -12.93 6.54
CA GLY A 104 12.58 -12.70 5.10
C GLY A 104 12.72 -11.23 4.69
N PRO A 105 13.18 -10.94 3.47
CA PRO A 105 13.25 -9.58 2.96
C PRO A 105 11.84 -9.01 2.76
N LEU A 106 11.59 -7.88 3.41
CA LEU A 106 10.37 -7.10 3.25
C LEU A 106 10.57 -5.93 2.30
N GLY A 107 9.48 -5.39 1.80
CA GLY A 107 9.44 -4.17 1.01
C GLY A 107 8.27 -3.29 1.43
N LEU A 108 8.42 -1.99 1.21
CA LEU A 108 7.34 -1.01 1.38
C LEU A 108 6.91 -0.54 0.00
N LEU A 109 5.64 -0.77 -0.33
CA LEU A 109 5.03 -0.34 -1.56
C LEU A 109 4.25 0.95 -1.33
N GLN A 110 4.47 1.96 -2.17
CA GLN A 110 3.64 3.15 -2.28
C GLN A 110 2.67 3.02 -3.45
N TYR A 111 1.37 3.17 -3.20
CA TYR A 111 0.39 3.24 -4.29
C TYR A 111 0.52 4.56 -5.05
N LYS A 112 0.47 4.45 -6.38
CA LYS A 112 0.44 5.58 -7.32
C LYS A 112 -0.74 5.41 -8.26
N ALA A 113 -1.56 6.45 -8.39
CA ALA A 113 -2.67 6.47 -9.31
C ALA A 113 -2.18 6.26 -10.76
N GLY A 114 -2.96 5.53 -11.56
CA GLY A 114 -2.61 5.19 -12.94
C GLY A 114 -1.77 3.91 -13.11
N LEU A 115 -1.34 3.27 -12.03
CA LEU A 115 -0.74 1.94 -12.10
C LEU A 115 -1.79 0.82 -12.07
N TYR A 116 -1.41 -0.37 -12.56
CA TYR A 116 -2.28 -1.53 -12.70
C TYR A 116 -2.89 -1.95 -11.35
N SER A 117 -4.20 -2.16 -11.31
CA SER A 117 -4.89 -2.68 -10.13
C SER A 117 -6.08 -3.55 -10.51
N GLU A 118 -6.11 -4.77 -9.98
CA GLU A 118 -7.29 -5.65 -10.03
C GLU A 118 -8.28 -5.30 -8.90
N ARG A 119 -7.94 -4.35 -8.02
CA ARG A 119 -8.87 -3.85 -6.99
C ARG A 119 -9.93 -2.97 -7.66
N TRP A 120 -11.03 -3.58 -8.05
CA TRP A 120 -12.19 -2.88 -8.59
C TRP A 120 -13.08 -2.34 -7.47
N SER A 121 -13.20 -1.01 -7.32
CA SER A 121 -14.25 -0.37 -6.50
C SER A 121 -15.34 0.32 -7.33
N HIS A 122 -15.44 0.03 -8.63
CA HIS A 122 -16.58 0.52 -9.42
C HIS A 122 -17.85 -0.18 -8.93
N ARG A 123 -18.67 0.54 -8.16
CA ARG A 123 -20.05 0.14 -7.88
C ARG A 123 -20.88 0.41 -9.13
N GLY A 124 -20.70 -0.40 -10.16
CA GLY A 124 -21.65 -0.51 -11.26
C GLY A 124 -22.91 -1.15 -10.71
N TYR A 125 -23.89 -0.34 -10.35
CA TYR A 125 -25.21 -0.84 -9.98
C TYR A 125 -25.99 -1.10 -11.26
N ARG A 126 -26.03 -2.36 -11.73
CA ARG A 126 -27.10 -2.77 -12.64
C ARG A 126 -28.23 -3.35 -11.80
N TRP A 127 -29.35 -2.65 -11.79
CA TRP A 127 -30.59 -3.17 -11.22
C TRP A 127 -31.12 -4.25 -12.15
N PHE A 128 -30.99 -5.52 -11.77
CA PHE A 128 -31.71 -6.59 -12.46
C PHE A 128 -33.16 -6.55 -11.96
N PHE A 129 -34.05 -5.97 -12.76
CA PHE A 129 -35.49 -5.85 -12.45
C PHE A 129 -35.83 -5.28 -11.05
N GLY A 130 -34.97 -4.42 -10.48
CA GLY A 130 -35.25 -3.75 -9.20
C GLY A 130 -35.05 -4.58 -7.93
N ILE A 131 -34.55 -5.82 -8.00
CA ILE A 131 -34.55 -6.75 -6.83
C ILE A 131 -33.20 -6.82 -6.11
N ALA A 132 -32.06 -6.72 -6.82
CA ALA A 132 -30.75 -6.72 -6.17
C ALA A 132 -29.65 -6.10 -7.05
N PRO A 133 -28.64 -5.44 -6.46
CA PRO A 133 -27.48 -4.95 -7.19
C PRO A 133 -26.55 -6.10 -7.60
N ILE A 134 -26.27 -6.22 -8.90
CA ILE A 134 -25.27 -7.18 -9.41
C ILE A 134 -23.91 -6.47 -9.52
N LYS A 135 -22.84 -7.09 -9.00
CA LYS A 135 -21.46 -6.61 -9.18
C LYS A 135 -21.00 -6.93 -10.61
N GLU A 136 -20.93 -5.94 -11.48
CA GLU A 136 -20.27 -6.10 -12.78
C GLU A 136 -18.74 -5.90 -12.65
N LYS A 137 -17.96 -6.87 -13.13
CA LYS A 137 -16.51 -6.72 -13.31
C LYS A 137 -16.28 -6.00 -14.64
N VAL A 138 -15.89 -4.72 -14.60
CA VAL A 138 -15.46 -3.99 -15.80
C VAL A 138 -13.97 -3.74 -15.71
N SER A 139 -13.17 -4.48 -16.49
CA SER A 139 -11.75 -4.18 -16.67
C SER A 139 -11.61 -3.08 -17.71
N ARG A 140 -11.17 -1.88 -17.30
CA ARG A 140 -10.54 -0.96 -18.23
C ARG A 140 -9.05 -1.27 -18.26
N ILE A 141 -8.65 -2.00 -19.28
CA ILE A 141 -7.28 -1.98 -19.79
C ILE A 141 -7.19 -0.65 -20.56
N LEU A 142 -6.25 0.21 -20.18
CA LEU A 142 -5.71 1.20 -21.12
C LEU A 142 -4.75 0.46 -22.05
#